data_AF-A0A8S1EV22-F1
#
_entry.id   AF-A0A8S1EV22-F1
#
_cell.length_a   1.000
_cell.length_b   1.000
_cell.length_c   1.000
_cell.angle_alpha   90.00
_cell.angle_beta   90.00
_cell.angle_gamma   90.00
#
_symmetry.space_group_name_H-M   'P 1'
#
loop_
_entity.id
_entity.type
_entity.pdbx_description
1 polymer ?
#
loop_
_entity_poly.entity_id
_entity_poly.type
_entity_poly.pdbx_seq_one_letter_code
_entity_poly.pdbx_strand_id
1 'polypeptide(L)'
;MQSVFALVCLVYYLLIANFYKQSNGFQDHYNLTYAFWKITPILFLAGFTFLHGGGMKRRYRLAAAGGLIFGGIGDWIIGIDRDGIIPGAIAFGIGHLFYLSIFIRHRTQLHNRAAVAMLIWAAIIGQLCLLPLMRVHFAPVLIFSIYSVLLSVVTVIAVSQYLNGSKTQDERALFYRAIGFGLFYASDSFLILTHTGHWSFHSDLLVLATYYQAQLLILYANSIACNRKCMFTPSQSLAIYGGTAFLAYIETSGYEKEKKVLLSLPFLVLSLLTLATTMHPKPRFATAASFLVMATATYAQSSLRTTAPFPALLITVANLLYYLSYRDLVTNHSKPVIVLSVIVTFGVFVYVLRDVVVAIPYLAAILMTVFISHILLISTAASVCQYGQHGDYDARQASMVRLIGAILAWLSSLLFFINAFQTHTRTVHTVSRVLIYLANSLLYISNERAF
;
A
#
# COMPACT_ATOMS: atom_id res chain seq x y z
N MET A 1 9.17 -13.61 1.05
CA MET A 1 9.74 -12.33 1.57
C MET A 1 9.96 -11.32 0.45
N GLN A 2 10.68 -11.65 -0.63
CA GLN A 2 10.90 -10.74 -1.75
C GLN A 2 9.60 -10.24 -2.41
N SER A 3 8.61 -11.11 -2.64
CA SER A 3 7.31 -10.73 -3.21
C SER A 3 6.50 -9.78 -2.32
N VAL A 4 6.45 -10.07 -1.01
CA VAL A 4 5.80 -9.22 0.00
C VAL A 4 6.46 -7.84 0.04
N PHE A 5 7.79 -7.79 0.11
CA PHE A 5 8.49 -6.52 0.18
C PHE A 5 8.39 -5.73 -1.12
N ALA A 6 8.36 -6.39 -2.28
CA ALA A 6 8.11 -5.74 -3.57
C ALA A 6 6.74 -5.05 -3.62
N LEU A 7 5.69 -5.68 -3.06
CA LEU A 7 4.38 -5.06 -2.91
C LEU A 7 4.43 -3.84 -1.97
N VAL A 8 5.09 -3.98 -0.82
CA VAL A 8 5.25 -2.86 0.13
C VAL A 8 5.99 -1.70 -0.54
N CYS A 9 7.07 -1.96 -1.28
CA CYS A 9 7.78 -0.96 -2.07
C CYS A 9 6.86 -0.30 -3.09
N LEU A 10 6.09 -1.07 -3.86
CA LEU A 10 5.20 -0.52 -4.87
C LEU A 10 4.16 0.42 -4.27
N VAL A 11 3.46 -0.01 -3.22
CA VAL A 11 2.46 0.83 -2.55
C VAL A 11 3.12 2.07 -1.96
N TYR A 12 4.26 1.90 -1.29
CA TYR A 12 5.00 3.01 -0.70
C TYR A 12 5.41 4.07 -1.74
N TYR A 13 5.99 3.66 -2.87
CA TYR A 13 6.35 4.60 -3.94
C TYR A 13 5.13 5.22 -4.62
N LEU A 14 4.01 4.51 -4.76
CA LEU A 14 2.77 5.10 -5.26
C LEU A 14 2.21 6.17 -4.30
N LEU A 15 2.34 5.96 -2.99
CA LEU A 15 1.98 6.98 -1.99
C LEU A 15 2.89 8.20 -2.07
N ILE A 16 4.20 8.02 -2.25
CA ILE A 16 5.15 9.12 -2.45
C ILE A 16 4.86 9.88 -3.75
N ALA A 17 4.63 9.16 -4.86
CA ALA A 17 4.27 9.77 -6.14
C ALA A 17 2.96 10.55 -6.04
N ASN A 18 1.98 10.05 -5.27
CA ASN A 18 0.76 10.81 -4.99
C ASN A 18 1.07 12.05 -4.16
N PHE A 19 1.87 11.96 -3.10
CA PHE A 19 2.28 13.15 -2.33
C PHE A 19 2.99 14.19 -3.21
N TYR A 20 3.96 13.77 -4.03
CA TYR A 20 4.65 14.64 -4.98
C TYR A 20 3.66 15.40 -5.87
N LYS A 21 2.65 14.69 -6.40
CA LYS A 21 1.61 15.30 -7.22
C LYS A 21 0.71 16.26 -6.43
N GLN A 22 0.28 15.89 -5.23
CA GLN A 22 -0.65 16.70 -4.41
C GLN A 22 0.00 17.96 -3.83
N SER A 23 1.33 17.98 -3.74
CA SER A 23 2.11 19.09 -3.17
C SER A 23 2.85 19.92 -4.22
N ASN A 24 2.45 19.79 -5.49
CA ASN A 24 3.09 20.45 -6.63
C ASN A 24 4.63 20.30 -6.66
N GLY A 25 5.10 19.06 -6.49
CA GLY A 25 6.53 18.76 -6.42
C GLY A 25 7.15 19.06 -5.06
N PHE A 26 6.41 18.84 -3.97
CA PHE A 26 6.79 19.08 -2.57
C PHE A 26 6.91 20.55 -2.13
N GLN A 27 6.31 21.48 -2.87
CA GLN A 27 6.43 22.93 -2.65
C GLN A 27 5.34 23.51 -1.74
N ASP A 28 4.18 22.86 -1.62
CA ASP A 28 3.02 23.43 -0.91
C ASP A 28 3.11 23.26 0.62
N HIS A 29 4.08 23.92 1.26
CA HIS A 29 4.37 23.77 2.69
C HIS A 29 3.29 24.39 3.62
N TYR A 30 3.32 23.98 4.90
CA TYR A 30 2.60 24.61 6.03
C TYR A 30 1.07 24.60 5.93
N ASN A 31 0.51 23.45 5.57
CA ASN A 31 -0.92 23.24 5.60
C ASN A 31 -1.26 21.77 5.95
N LEU A 32 -2.50 21.56 6.40
CA LEU A 32 -2.97 20.25 6.83
C LEU A 32 -2.87 19.20 5.72
N THR A 33 -3.15 19.60 4.47
CA THR A 33 -3.12 18.71 3.32
C THR A 33 -1.70 18.22 3.03
N TYR A 34 -0.73 19.12 3.05
CA TYR A 34 0.68 18.79 2.88
C TYR A 34 1.19 17.87 3.98
N ALA A 35 0.92 18.22 5.25
CA ALA A 35 1.30 17.39 6.40
C ALA A 35 0.71 15.98 6.30
N PHE A 36 -0.59 15.87 5.96
CA PHE A 36 -1.26 14.59 5.75
C PHE A 36 -0.60 13.74 4.67
N TRP A 37 -0.31 14.34 3.51
CA TRP A 37 0.32 13.61 2.42
C TRP A 37 1.75 13.20 2.71
N LYS A 38 2.51 14.08 3.38
CA LYS A 38 3.88 13.82 3.77
C LYS A 38 3.99 12.60 4.69
N ILE A 39 3.06 12.43 5.64
CA ILE A 39 3.11 11.31 6.59
C ILE A 39 2.47 10.03 6.07
N THR A 40 1.64 10.08 5.04
CA THR A 40 0.89 8.92 4.55
C THR A 40 1.79 7.72 4.17
N PRO A 41 2.90 7.88 3.41
CA PRO A 41 3.83 6.78 3.15
C PRO A 41 4.44 6.19 4.44
N ILE A 42 4.70 7.03 5.44
CA ILE A 42 5.34 6.65 6.71
C ILE A 42 4.38 5.84 7.57
N LEU A 43 3.12 6.30 7.68
CA LEU A 43 2.07 5.57 8.38
C LEU A 43 1.81 4.21 7.73
N PHE A 44 1.89 4.12 6.40
CA PHE A 44 1.83 2.84 5.70
C PHE A 44 2.98 1.91 6.11
N LEU A 45 4.23 2.37 6.10
CA LEU A 45 5.37 1.56 6.57
C LEU A 45 5.24 1.20 8.05
N ALA A 46 4.80 2.12 8.90
CA ALA A 46 4.59 1.90 10.33
C ALA A 46 3.53 0.82 10.56
N GLY A 47 2.40 0.90 9.85
CA GLY A 47 1.33 -0.09 9.89
C GLY A 47 1.80 -1.46 9.41
N PHE A 48 2.50 -1.54 8.28
CA PHE A 48 3.10 -2.79 7.80
C PHE A 48 4.08 -3.38 8.83
N THR A 49 4.93 -2.53 9.42
CA THR A 49 5.93 -2.93 10.40
C THR A 49 5.29 -3.46 11.69
N PHE A 50 4.29 -2.73 12.17
CA PHE A 50 3.54 -3.07 13.37
C PHE A 50 2.75 -4.36 13.19
N LEU A 51 2.06 -4.54 12.06
CA LEU A 51 1.16 -5.68 11.82
C LEU A 51 1.93 -6.95 11.39
N HIS A 52 2.88 -6.82 10.47
CA HIS A 52 3.61 -7.93 9.88
C HIS A 52 5.10 -7.88 10.22
N GLY A 53 5.76 -6.76 9.96
CA GLY A 53 7.14 -6.54 10.34
C GLY A 53 8.16 -7.40 9.60
N GLY A 54 7.84 -7.85 8.38
CA GLY A 54 8.76 -8.59 7.51
C GLY A 54 9.45 -9.83 8.09
N GLY A 55 8.96 -10.45 9.17
CA GLY A 55 9.61 -11.58 9.85
C GLY A 55 10.34 -11.23 11.15
N MET A 56 10.39 -9.94 11.50
CA MET A 56 10.96 -9.46 12.75
C MET A 56 10.24 -10.01 13.98
N LYS A 57 11.01 -10.24 15.06
CA LYS A 57 10.44 -10.54 16.39
C LYS A 57 9.58 -9.36 16.87
N ARG A 58 8.52 -9.63 17.63
CA ARG A 58 7.56 -8.62 18.14
C ARG A 58 8.24 -7.39 18.74
N ARG A 59 9.27 -7.57 19.57
CA ARG A 59 10.03 -6.46 20.17
C ARG A 59 10.68 -5.54 19.12
N TYR A 60 11.32 -6.11 18.10
CA TYR A 60 11.95 -5.33 17.03
C TYR A 60 10.93 -4.68 16.11
N ARG A 61 9.78 -5.34 15.88
CA ARG A 61 8.65 -4.76 15.16
C ARG A 61 8.10 -3.52 15.85
N LEU A 62 7.88 -3.61 17.16
CA LEU A 62 7.38 -2.48 17.95
C LEU A 62 8.38 -1.34 17.97
N ALA A 63 9.68 -1.63 18.11
CA ALA A 63 10.72 -0.61 18.04
C ALA A 63 10.77 0.05 16.64
N ALA A 64 10.81 -0.73 15.57
CA ALA A 64 10.85 -0.18 14.20
C ALA A 64 9.59 0.61 13.85
N ALA A 65 8.41 0.13 14.24
CA ALA A 65 7.15 0.86 14.07
C ALA A 65 7.13 2.14 14.90
N GLY A 66 7.63 2.12 16.14
CA GLY A 66 7.81 3.31 16.98
C GLY A 66 8.72 4.34 16.32
N GLY A 67 9.86 3.91 15.77
CA GLY A 67 10.77 4.75 15.00
C GLY A 67 10.07 5.46 13.82
N LEU A 68 9.27 4.72 13.05
CA LEU A 68 8.49 5.27 11.94
C LEU A 68 7.37 6.22 12.41
N ILE A 69 6.65 5.88 13.48
CA ILE A 69 5.57 6.73 14.03
C ILE A 69 6.14 8.06 14.50
N PHE A 70 7.25 8.05 15.26
CA PHE A 70 7.88 9.28 15.71
C PHE A 70 8.47 10.11 14.56
N GLY A 71 8.98 9.45 13.51
CA GLY A 71 9.33 10.13 12.26
C GLY A 71 8.11 10.79 11.59
N GLY A 72 6.98 10.09 11.52
CA GLY A 72 5.72 10.64 11.02
C GLY A 72 5.19 11.80 11.86
N ILE A 73 5.31 11.73 13.19
CA ILE A 73 4.97 12.86 14.08
C ILE A 73 5.85 14.07 13.77
N GLY A 74 7.16 13.87 13.63
CA GLY A 74 8.08 14.94 13.25
C GLY A 74 7.71 15.60 11.92
N ASP A 75 7.39 14.78 10.91
CA ASP A 75 6.96 15.27 9.62
C ASP A 75 5.61 15.99 9.63
N TRP A 76 4.67 15.52 10.44
CA TRP A 76 3.39 16.19 10.62
C TRP A 76 3.61 17.59 11.19
N ILE A 77 4.41 17.70 12.25
CA ILE A 77 4.70 18.97 12.93
C ILE A 77 5.39 19.96 11.98
N ILE A 78 6.40 19.51 11.23
CA ILE A 78 7.07 20.33 10.21
C ILE A 78 6.11 20.71 9.07
N GLY A 79 5.19 19.81 8.71
CA GLY A 79 4.25 20.03 7.63
C GLY A 79 3.15 21.05 7.92
N ILE A 80 2.81 21.27 9.20
CA ILE A 80 1.75 22.21 9.61
C ILE A 80 2.27 23.60 10.01
N ASP A 81 3.51 23.72 10.46
CA ASP A 81 4.04 24.95 11.05
C ASP A 81 5.49 25.23 10.63
N ARG A 82 5.81 26.51 10.38
CA ARG A 82 7.15 27.00 10.03
C ARG A 82 8.15 26.78 11.14
N ASP A 83 7.72 26.96 12.38
CA ASP A 83 8.57 26.75 13.56
C ASP A 83 8.57 25.27 14.02
N GLY A 84 7.88 24.40 13.28
CA GLY A 84 7.76 22.98 13.55
C GLY A 84 9.07 22.20 13.47
N ILE A 85 10.14 22.78 12.93
CA ILE A 85 11.45 22.11 12.77
C ILE A 85 12.09 21.71 14.10
N ILE A 86 11.92 22.52 15.17
CA ILE A 86 12.47 22.23 16.50
C ILE A 86 11.74 21.06 17.17
N PRO A 87 10.41 21.11 17.38
CA PRO A 87 9.66 19.97 17.91
C PRO A 87 9.74 18.74 16.98
N GLY A 88 9.86 18.96 15.67
CA GLY A 88 10.12 17.90 14.69
C GLY A 88 11.44 17.17 14.95
N ALA A 89 12.53 17.91 15.17
CA ALA A 89 13.84 17.32 15.49
C ALA A 89 13.83 16.50 16.79
N ILE A 90 13.05 16.93 17.80
CA ILE A 90 12.84 16.13 19.03
C ILE A 90 12.16 14.81 18.69
N ALA A 91 11.07 14.84 17.90
CA ALA A 91 10.35 13.65 17.50
C ALA A 91 11.25 12.69 16.67
N PHE A 92 12.00 13.21 15.70
CA PHE A 92 12.97 12.40 14.93
C PHE A 92 14.05 11.80 15.84
N GLY A 93 14.58 12.57 16.80
CA GLY A 93 15.54 12.08 17.78
C GLY A 93 15.01 10.88 18.57
N ILE A 94 13.77 10.96 19.07
CA ILE A 94 13.11 9.82 19.73
C ILE A 94 12.98 8.64 18.77
N GLY A 95 12.62 8.89 17.51
CA GLY A 95 12.56 7.86 16.47
C GLY A 95 13.90 7.13 16.26
N HIS A 96 15.03 7.85 16.27
CA HIS A 96 16.35 7.25 16.17
C HIS A 96 16.76 6.43 17.39
N LEU A 97 16.31 6.80 18.60
CA LEU A 97 16.51 5.95 19.79
C LEU A 97 15.81 4.59 19.63
N PHE A 98 14.60 4.59 19.07
CA PHE A 98 13.90 3.34 18.75
C PHE A 98 14.68 2.50 17.75
N TYR A 99 15.17 3.08 16.66
CA TYR A 99 15.98 2.34 15.69
C TYR A 99 17.28 1.81 16.30
N LEU A 100 18.00 2.63 17.08
CA LEU A 100 19.24 2.24 17.75
C LEU A 100 19.02 1.04 18.68
N SER A 101 17.88 1.02 19.39
CA SER A 101 17.53 -0.09 20.29
C SER A 101 17.47 -1.46 19.60
N ILE A 102 17.25 -1.50 18.28
CA ILE A 102 17.16 -2.74 17.50
C ILE A 102 18.55 -3.40 17.39
N PHE A 103 19.60 -2.60 17.20
CA PHE A 103 20.91 -3.14 16.82
C PHE A 103 22.09 -2.77 17.72
N ILE A 104 21.91 -1.89 18.71
CA ILE A 104 22.98 -1.52 19.66
C ILE A 104 23.55 -2.72 20.45
N ARG A 105 22.76 -3.78 20.61
CA ARG A 105 23.18 -5.00 21.35
C ARG A 105 24.17 -5.87 20.59
N HIS A 106 24.36 -5.64 19.30
CA HIS A 106 25.31 -6.42 18.51
C HIS A 106 26.72 -5.86 18.70
N ARG A 107 27.70 -6.77 18.82
CA ARG A 107 29.11 -6.40 18.98
C ARG A 107 29.53 -5.54 17.78
N THR A 108 29.94 -4.30 18.06
CA THR A 108 30.34 -3.34 17.04
C THR A 108 31.80 -2.97 17.26
N GLN A 109 32.64 -3.20 16.26
CA GLN A 109 33.97 -2.61 16.21
C GLN A 109 33.88 -1.32 15.40
N LEU A 110 34.20 -0.18 16.01
CA LEU A 110 34.08 1.11 15.35
C LEU A 110 35.06 1.21 14.17
N HIS A 111 34.57 1.65 13.02
CA HIS A 111 35.39 1.90 11.85
C HIS A 111 35.94 3.33 11.90
N ASN A 112 37.17 3.49 12.41
CA ASN A 112 37.79 4.79 12.69
C ASN A 112 37.71 5.77 11.52
N ARG A 113 37.95 5.33 10.27
CA ARG A 113 37.89 6.22 9.10
C ARG A 113 36.48 6.75 8.84
N ALA A 114 35.45 5.93 9.06
CA ALA A 114 34.06 6.37 8.90
C ALA A 114 33.66 7.34 10.02
N ALA A 115 34.08 7.07 11.26
CA ALA A 115 33.85 7.96 12.39
C ALA A 115 34.52 9.33 12.17
N VAL A 116 35.79 9.36 11.72
CA VAL A 116 36.51 10.61 11.40
C VAL A 116 35.83 11.36 10.26
N ALA A 117 35.44 10.68 9.17
CA ALA A 117 34.74 11.34 8.07
C ALA A 117 33.42 11.99 8.52
N MET A 118 32.64 11.31 9.37
CA MET A 118 31.41 11.87 9.92
C MET A 118 31.67 13.03 10.89
N LEU A 119 32.73 12.97 11.70
CA LEU A 119 33.14 14.09 12.57
C LEU A 119 33.55 15.32 11.75
N ILE A 120 34.32 15.13 10.68
CA ILE A 120 34.70 16.23 9.78
C ILE A 120 33.45 16.85 9.15
N TRP A 121 32.52 16.04 8.65
CA TRP A 121 31.27 16.55 8.08
C TRP A 121 30.41 17.29 9.11
N ALA A 122 30.26 16.73 10.31
CA ALA A 122 29.53 17.37 11.40
C ALA A 122 30.17 18.71 11.80
N ALA A 123 31.51 18.81 11.80
CA ALA A 123 32.22 20.06 12.05
C ALA A 123 31.96 21.10 10.94
N ILE A 124 31.94 20.68 9.68
CA ILE A 124 31.61 21.56 8.54
C ILE A 124 30.18 22.11 8.69
N ILE A 125 29.19 21.24 8.88
CA ILE A 125 27.79 21.65 9.07
C ILE A 125 27.62 22.51 10.33
N GLY A 126 28.30 22.14 11.43
CA GLY A 126 28.28 22.92 12.67
C GLY A 126 28.84 24.33 12.47
N GLN A 127 29.95 24.46 11.74
CA GLN A 127 30.60 25.75 11.46
C GLN A 127 29.78 26.62 10.52
N LEU A 128 29.24 26.05 9.45
CA LEU A 128 28.48 26.80 8.44
C LEU A 128 27.08 27.17 8.93
N CYS A 129 26.37 26.22 9.55
CA CYS A 129 24.94 26.37 9.83
C CYS A 129 24.65 26.72 11.29
N LEU A 130 25.25 26.01 12.26
CA LEU A 130 24.80 26.05 13.66
C LEU A 130 25.50 27.14 14.48
N LEU A 131 26.82 27.30 14.35
CA LEU A 131 27.59 28.27 15.13
C LEU A 131 27.19 29.74 14.87
N PRO A 132 26.89 30.18 13.63
CA PRO A 132 26.39 31.53 13.39
C PRO A 132 25.07 31.82 14.12
N LEU A 133 24.21 30.80 14.27
CA LEU A 133 22.91 30.91 14.92
C LEU A 133 22.99 30.83 16.45
N MET A 134 24.10 30.35 17.02
CA MET A 134 24.22 30.04 18.45
C MET A 134 24.02 31.27 19.36
N ARG A 135 24.42 32.46 18.91
CA ARG A 135 24.27 33.71 19.69
C ARG A 135 22.84 34.20 19.79
N VAL A 136 22.01 33.90 18.79
CA VAL A 136 20.63 34.41 18.68
C VAL A 136 19.62 33.35 19.12
N HIS A 137 19.89 32.07 18.82
CA HIS A 137 18.98 30.95 19.02
C HIS A 137 19.66 29.77 19.73
N PHE A 138 20.13 30.00 20.96
CA PHE A 138 20.87 28.99 21.73
C PHE A 138 20.10 27.67 21.92
N ALA A 139 18.83 27.74 22.35
CA ALA A 139 18.04 26.53 22.63
C ALA A 139 17.77 25.67 21.38
N PRO A 140 17.32 26.24 20.22
CA PRO A 140 17.22 25.49 18.97
C PRO A 140 18.53 24.85 18.51
N VAL A 141 19.65 25.59 18.59
CA VAL A 141 20.98 25.08 18.22
C VAL A 141 21.40 23.92 19.10
N LEU A 142 21.12 23.98 20.41
CA LEU A 142 21.38 22.89 21.33
C LEU A 142 20.57 21.63 20.97
N ILE A 143 19.28 21.78 20.65
CA ILE A 143 18.42 20.66 20.23
C ILE A 143 18.93 20.04 18.94
N PHE A 144 19.26 20.84 17.92
CA PHE A 144 19.83 20.34 16.67
C PHE A 144 21.19 19.67 16.86
N SER A 145 22.01 20.17 17.78
CA SER A 145 23.31 19.56 18.10
C SER A 145 23.14 18.19 18.76
N ILE A 146 22.25 18.07 19.75
CA ILE A 146 21.94 16.79 20.40
C ILE A 146 21.39 15.78 19.38
N TYR A 147 20.45 16.23 18.54
CA TYR A 147 19.88 15.44 17.47
C TYR A 147 20.96 14.96 16.47
N SER A 148 21.82 15.86 16.00
CA SER A 148 22.89 15.57 15.06
C SER A 148 23.91 14.57 15.63
N VAL A 149 24.27 14.69 16.91
CA VAL A 149 25.11 13.72 17.62
C VAL A 149 24.44 12.35 17.63
N LEU A 150 23.15 12.28 18.01
CA LEU A 150 22.42 11.02 18.03
C LEU A 150 22.38 10.38 16.64
N LEU A 151 22.01 11.12 15.60
CA LEU A 151 21.96 10.61 14.23
C LEU A 151 23.34 10.15 13.75
N SER A 152 24.40 10.90 14.10
CA SER A 152 25.78 10.52 13.80
C SER A 152 26.16 9.19 14.47
N VAL A 153 25.83 9.02 15.76
CA VAL A 153 26.10 7.76 16.49
C VAL A 153 25.38 6.58 15.83
N VAL A 154 24.09 6.72 15.51
CA VAL A 154 23.31 5.66 14.87
C VAL A 154 23.90 5.27 13.51
N THR A 155 24.30 6.26 12.72
CA THR A 155 24.88 6.06 11.38
C THR A 155 26.27 5.45 11.46
N VAL A 156 27.17 5.96 12.32
CA VAL A 156 28.51 5.39 12.53
C VAL A 156 28.43 3.94 12.98
N ILE A 157 27.52 3.61 13.91
CA ILE A 157 27.31 2.23 14.34
C ILE A 157 26.85 1.36 13.17
N ALA A 158 25.85 1.80 12.40
CA ALA A 158 25.34 1.04 11.25
C ALA A 158 26.41 0.78 10.19
N VAL A 159 27.19 1.80 9.83
CA VAL A 159 28.29 1.71 8.87
C VAL A 159 29.43 0.84 9.41
N SER A 160 29.79 1.00 10.68
CA SER A 160 30.84 0.20 11.33
C SER A 160 30.44 -1.27 11.42
N GLN A 161 29.17 -1.57 11.72
CA GLN A 161 28.65 -2.93 11.71
C GLN A 161 28.68 -3.57 10.32
N TYR A 162 28.60 -2.78 9.24
CA TYR A 162 28.77 -3.30 7.88
C TYR A 162 30.25 -3.52 7.54
N LEU A 163 31.10 -2.51 7.71
CA LEU A 163 32.50 -2.53 7.28
C LEU A 163 33.38 -3.46 8.12
N ASN A 164 33.15 -3.51 9.44
CA ASN A 164 33.92 -4.33 10.38
C ASN A 164 33.13 -5.58 10.81
N GLY A 165 32.16 -6.00 10.01
CA GLY A 165 31.03 -6.80 10.46
C GLY A 165 31.34 -8.08 11.23
N SER A 166 30.39 -8.43 12.10
CA SER A 166 30.35 -9.70 12.82
C SER A 166 29.85 -10.80 11.87
N LYS A 167 30.59 -11.91 11.74
CA LYS A 167 30.24 -13.10 10.91
C LYS A 167 28.87 -13.75 11.24
N THR A 168 28.15 -13.24 12.23
CA THR A 168 26.89 -13.80 12.74
C THR A 168 25.64 -13.17 12.15
N GLN A 169 25.76 -12.07 11.38
CA GLN A 169 24.63 -11.35 10.79
C GLN A 169 24.64 -11.43 9.26
N ASP A 170 23.47 -11.29 8.64
CA ASP A 170 23.32 -11.25 7.18
C ASP A 170 23.97 -9.98 6.61
N GLU A 171 25.01 -10.15 5.79
CA GLU A 171 25.77 -9.06 5.16
C GLU A 171 24.89 -8.10 4.35
N ARG A 172 23.88 -8.61 3.64
CA ARG A 172 22.96 -7.79 2.84
C ARG A 172 22.13 -6.88 3.74
N ALA A 173 21.67 -7.40 4.87
CA ALA A 173 20.95 -6.60 5.85
C ALA A 173 21.83 -5.47 6.43
N LEU A 174 23.09 -5.78 6.75
CA LEU A 174 24.05 -4.77 7.24
C LEU A 174 24.27 -3.66 6.20
N PHE A 175 24.46 -4.04 4.94
CA PHE A 175 24.66 -3.14 3.81
C PHE A 175 23.48 -2.18 3.61
N TYR A 176 22.26 -2.70 3.48
CA TYR A 176 21.08 -1.85 3.27
C TYR A 176 20.80 -0.92 4.44
N ARG A 177 21.09 -1.34 5.67
CA ARG A 177 20.96 -0.47 6.85
C ARG A 177 22.01 0.63 6.86
N ALA A 178 23.26 0.33 6.49
CA ALA A 178 24.32 1.32 6.38
C ALA A 178 23.98 2.38 5.32
N ILE A 179 23.49 1.97 4.15
CA ILE A 179 22.99 2.90 3.12
C ILE A 179 21.79 3.68 3.64
N GLY A 180 20.84 3.02 4.30
CA GLY A 180 19.64 3.67 4.83
C GLY A 180 19.97 4.81 5.79
N PHE A 181 20.82 4.58 6.79
CA PHE A 181 21.25 5.64 7.70
C PHE A 181 22.16 6.69 7.02
N GLY A 182 22.99 6.29 6.06
CA GLY A 182 23.77 7.23 5.26
C GLY A 182 22.88 8.21 4.47
N LEU A 183 21.82 7.72 3.84
CA LEU A 183 20.83 8.54 3.14
C LEU A 183 20.05 9.43 4.11
N PHE A 184 19.70 8.93 5.29
CA PHE A 184 19.03 9.73 6.32
C PHE A 184 19.93 10.89 6.77
N TYR A 185 21.22 10.61 7.03
CA TYR A 185 22.20 11.62 7.39
C TYR A 185 22.41 12.68 6.29
N ALA A 186 22.40 12.24 5.03
CA ALA A 186 22.47 13.13 3.87
C ALA A 186 21.21 14.01 3.75
N SER A 187 20.01 13.44 3.91
CA SER A 187 18.73 14.16 3.93
C SER A 187 18.78 15.33 4.90
N ASP A 188 19.17 15.08 6.15
CA ASP A 188 19.15 16.09 7.19
C ASP A 188 20.25 17.14 7.00
N SER A 189 21.38 16.74 6.40
CA SER A 189 22.42 17.68 5.99
C SER A 189 21.90 18.65 4.92
N PHE A 190 21.18 18.15 3.91
CA PHE A 190 20.55 19.01 2.91
C PHE A 190 19.44 19.88 3.51
N LEU A 191 18.67 19.37 4.46
CA LEU A 191 17.61 20.11 5.14
C LEU A 191 18.19 21.32 5.88
N ILE A 192 19.24 21.14 6.69
CA ILE A 192 19.83 22.25 7.46
C ILE A 192 20.57 23.24 6.56
N LEU A 193 21.26 22.77 5.52
CA LEU A 193 21.91 23.64 4.52
C LEU A 193 20.89 24.52 3.79
N THR A 194 19.73 23.95 3.45
CA THR A 194 18.63 24.70 2.81
C THR A 194 18.02 25.70 3.78
N HIS A 195 17.74 25.28 5.02
CA HIS A 195 17.14 26.15 6.04
C HIS A 195 18.02 27.34 6.41
N THR A 196 19.35 27.18 6.32
CA THR A 196 20.34 28.26 6.54
C THR A 196 20.71 29.05 5.29
N GLY A 197 20.12 28.72 4.13
CA GLY A 197 20.35 29.44 2.87
C GLY A 197 21.65 29.09 2.13
N HIS A 198 22.38 28.06 2.58
CA HIS A 198 23.61 27.58 1.93
C HIS A 198 23.36 26.65 0.74
N TRP A 199 22.13 26.14 0.58
CA TRP A 199 21.75 25.29 -0.55
C TRP A 199 20.35 25.65 -1.07
N SER A 200 20.19 25.74 -2.39
CA SER A 200 18.91 26.09 -3.04
C SER A 200 18.51 25.17 -4.19
N PHE A 201 19.39 24.26 -4.62
CA PHE A 201 19.14 23.43 -5.80
C PHE A 201 18.26 22.22 -5.45
N HIS A 202 16.98 22.25 -5.86
CA HIS A 202 16.01 21.16 -5.69
C HIS A 202 16.01 20.55 -4.29
N SER A 203 16.14 21.40 -3.26
CA SER A 203 16.28 21.00 -1.86
C SER A 203 15.19 20.05 -1.41
N ASP A 204 13.94 20.38 -1.71
CA ASP A 204 12.78 19.65 -1.21
C ASP A 204 12.72 18.23 -1.80
N LEU A 205 13.06 18.10 -3.09
CA LEU A 205 13.15 16.81 -3.77
C LEU A 205 14.29 15.96 -3.22
N LEU A 206 15.49 16.54 -3.05
CA LEU A 206 16.66 15.80 -2.55
C LEU A 206 16.47 15.34 -1.11
N VAL A 207 15.97 16.23 -0.24
CA VAL A 207 15.65 15.92 1.16
C VAL A 207 14.62 14.79 1.21
N LEU A 208 13.47 14.94 0.56
CA LEU A 208 12.40 13.94 0.67
C LEU A 208 12.74 12.63 -0.04
N ALA A 209 13.42 12.65 -1.18
CA ALA A 209 13.83 11.43 -1.87
C ALA A 209 14.82 10.61 -1.03
N THR A 210 15.85 11.26 -0.47
CA THR A 210 16.83 10.58 0.38
C THR A 210 16.20 10.10 1.69
N TYR A 211 15.31 10.89 2.28
CA TYR A 211 14.56 10.54 3.49
C TYR A 211 13.64 9.31 3.32
N TYR A 212 12.74 9.32 2.34
CA TYR A 212 11.83 8.20 2.12
C TYR A 212 12.58 6.92 1.73
N GLN A 213 13.64 7.06 0.91
CA GLN A 213 14.50 5.93 0.58
C GLN A 213 15.22 5.37 1.82
N ALA A 214 15.69 6.24 2.70
CA ALA A 214 16.33 5.85 3.95
C ALA A 214 15.40 5.01 4.83
N GLN A 215 14.17 5.46 5.05
CA GLN A 215 13.18 4.75 5.85
C GLN A 215 12.87 3.35 5.31
N LEU A 216 12.66 3.24 3.98
CA LEU A 216 12.40 1.97 3.32
C LEU A 216 13.58 1.00 3.48
N LEU A 217 14.80 1.47 3.27
CA LEU A 217 16.01 0.63 3.38
C LEU A 217 16.29 0.19 4.81
N ILE A 218 16.10 1.07 5.80
CA ILE A 218 16.25 0.72 7.22
C ILE A 218 15.24 -0.37 7.60
N LEU A 219 13.98 -0.25 7.17
CA LEU A 219 12.97 -1.27 7.41
C LEU A 219 13.29 -2.58 6.67
N TYR A 220 13.71 -2.50 5.41
CA TYR A 220 14.07 -3.66 4.60
C TYR A 220 15.19 -4.46 5.23
N ALA A 221 16.26 -3.78 5.62
CA ALA A 221 17.40 -4.37 6.29
C ALA A 221 17.01 -5.13 7.55
N ASN A 222 16.22 -4.49 8.43
CA ASN A 222 15.77 -5.11 9.67
C ASN A 222 14.84 -6.31 9.43
N SER A 223 14.13 -6.32 8.31
CA SER A 223 13.27 -7.44 7.89
C SER A 223 14.07 -8.64 7.39
N ILE A 224 15.04 -8.42 6.49
CA ILE A 224 15.90 -9.49 5.93
C ILE A 224 16.76 -10.14 7.01
N ALA A 225 17.27 -9.35 7.96
CA ALA A 225 18.06 -9.86 9.07
C ALA A 225 17.33 -10.98 9.86
N CYS A 226 16.00 -11.04 9.79
CA CYS A 226 15.23 -12.18 10.27
C CYS A 226 15.03 -13.21 9.15
N ASN A 227 15.79 -14.30 9.21
CA ASN A 227 15.78 -15.40 8.23
C ASN A 227 14.48 -16.26 8.22
N ARG A 228 13.34 -15.67 8.57
CA ARG A 228 12.02 -16.33 8.57
C ARG A 228 11.27 -15.96 7.30
N LYS A 229 10.81 -16.98 6.56
CA LYS A 229 9.75 -16.80 5.56
C LYS A 229 8.52 -16.25 6.27
N CYS A 230 8.25 -14.97 6.09
CA CYS A 230 7.12 -14.30 6.70
C CYS A 230 6.05 -14.09 5.62
N MET A 231 4.86 -14.60 5.89
CA MET A 231 3.69 -14.51 5.03
C MET A 231 2.64 -13.64 5.70
N PHE A 232 1.86 -12.92 4.89
CA PHE A 232 0.71 -12.20 5.39
C PHE A 232 -0.36 -13.19 5.87
N THR A 233 -0.88 -12.94 7.07
CA THR A 233 -2.14 -13.55 7.48
C THR A 233 -3.29 -12.93 6.67
N PRO A 234 -4.43 -13.62 6.53
CA PRO A 234 -5.59 -13.08 5.82
C PRO A 234 -6.05 -11.73 6.38
N SER A 235 -6.02 -11.58 7.71
CA SER A 235 -6.34 -10.32 8.39
C SER A 235 -5.38 -9.18 8.04
N GLN A 236 -4.09 -9.46 7.89
CA GLN A 236 -3.10 -8.46 7.49
C GLN A 236 -3.29 -8.06 6.02
N SER A 237 -3.53 -9.02 5.13
CA SER A 237 -3.86 -8.75 3.73
C SER A 237 -5.10 -7.87 3.60
N LEU A 238 -6.14 -8.15 4.37
CA LEU A 238 -7.37 -7.36 4.40
C LEU A 238 -7.17 -5.97 4.99
N ALA A 239 -6.32 -5.81 6.00
CA ALA A 239 -5.99 -4.50 6.55
C ALA A 239 -5.26 -3.62 5.51
N ILE A 240 -4.31 -4.20 4.77
CA ILE A 240 -3.58 -3.50 3.70
C ILE A 240 -4.55 -3.12 2.58
N TYR A 241 -5.36 -4.06 2.11
CA TYR A 241 -6.37 -3.81 1.08
C TYR A 241 -7.39 -2.76 1.52
N GLY A 242 -7.97 -2.92 2.71
CA GLY A 242 -8.94 -2.00 3.29
C GLY A 242 -8.36 -0.59 3.46
N GLY A 243 -7.10 -0.47 3.88
CA GLY A 243 -6.38 0.80 3.93
C GLY A 243 -6.27 1.47 2.56
N THR A 244 -5.94 0.70 1.52
CA THR A 244 -5.88 1.25 0.14
C THR A 244 -7.25 1.64 -0.42
N ALA A 245 -8.30 0.88 -0.12
CA ALA A 245 -9.67 1.23 -0.50
C ALA A 245 -10.17 2.47 0.26
N PHE A 246 -9.87 2.58 1.56
CA PHE A 246 -10.21 3.75 2.36
C PHE A 246 -9.48 5.01 1.89
N LEU A 247 -8.20 4.89 1.53
CA LEU A 247 -7.47 5.98 0.91
C LEU A 247 -8.13 6.41 -0.41
N ALA A 248 -8.48 5.44 -1.27
CA ALA A 248 -9.20 5.73 -2.49
C ALA A 248 -10.53 6.45 -2.20
N TYR A 249 -11.28 6.04 -1.18
CA TYR A 249 -12.54 6.67 -0.76
C TYR A 249 -12.36 8.14 -0.37
N ILE A 250 -11.42 8.46 0.52
CA ILE A 250 -11.12 9.84 0.93
C ILE A 250 -10.73 10.67 -0.29
N GLU A 251 -9.82 10.12 -1.11
CA GLU A 251 -9.23 10.86 -2.21
C GLU A 251 -10.16 11.21 -3.33
N THR A 252 -11.17 10.39 -3.50
CA THR A 252 -12.17 10.54 -4.53
C THR A 252 -13.42 11.22 -3.98
N SER A 253 -13.38 11.76 -2.76
CA SER A 253 -14.54 12.37 -2.10
C SER A 253 -15.74 11.43 -2.09
N GLY A 254 -15.52 10.18 -1.64
CA GLY A 254 -16.54 9.14 -1.63
C GLY A 254 -16.73 8.42 -2.96
N TYR A 255 -15.65 8.24 -3.74
CA TYR A 255 -15.66 7.67 -5.09
C TYR A 255 -16.32 8.52 -6.18
N GLU A 256 -16.59 9.80 -5.89
CA GLU A 256 -17.18 10.75 -6.85
C GLU A 256 -16.16 11.28 -7.87
N LYS A 257 -14.96 11.62 -7.42
CA LYS A 257 -13.90 12.19 -8.27
C LYS A 257 -13.13 11.07 -8.95
N GLU A 258 -12.99 11.16 -10.27
CA GLU A 258 -12.25 10.17 -11.07
C GLU A 258 -10.74 10.32 -10.93
N LYS A 259 -10.17 9.81 -9.83
CA LYS A 259 -8.73 9.62 -9.68
C LYS A 259 -8.35 8.22 -10.14
N LYS A 260 -8.06 8.10 -11.43
CA LYS A 260 -7.83 6.85 -12.20
C LYS A 260 -6.93 5.82 -11.50
N VAL A 261 -5.77 6.28 -11.02
CA VAL A 261 -4.77 5.42 -10.36
C VAL A 261 -5.24 4.99 -8.96
N LEU A 262 -5.84 5.92 -8.20
CA LEU A 262 -6.30 5.64 -6.84
C LEU A 262 -7.47 4.65 -6.81
N LEU A 263 -8.38 4.72 -7.80
CA LEU A 263 -9.49 3.75 -7.92
C LEU A 263 -9.03 2.35 -8.34
N SER A 264 -7.91 2.22 -9.05
CA SER A 264 -7.37 0.92 -9.47
C SER A 264 -6.44 0.28 -8.43
N LEU A 265 -5.87 1.09 -7.54
CA LEU A 265 -4.89 0.67 -6.53
C LEU A 265 -5.34 -0.50 -5.64
N PRO A 266 -6.58 -0.54 -5.10
CA PRO A 266 -6.99 -1.63 -4.22
C PRO A 266 -6.95 -3.00 -4.92
N PHE A 267 -7.35 -3.05 -6.19
CA PHE A 267 -7.32 -4.29 -6.98
C PHE A 267 -5.89 -4.72 -7.33
N LEU A 268 -5.02 -3.76 -7.64
CA LEU A 268 -3.58 -4.01 -7.85
C LEU A 268 -2.96 -4.62 -6.59
N VAL A 269 -3.29 -4.07 -5.42
CA VAL A 269 -2.85 -4.57 -4.12
C VAL A 269 -3.36 -5.99 -3.87
N LEU A 270 -4.64 -6.29 -4.14
CA LEU A 270 -5.15 -7.68 -4.03
C LEU A 270 -4.43 -8.65 -4.96
N SER A 271 -4.15 -8.25 -6.22
CA SER A 271 -3.43 -9.08 -7.17
C SER A 271 -2.06 -9.50 -6.62
N LEU A 272 -1.31 -8.53 -6.09
CA LEU A 272 0.02 -8.75 -5.53
C LEU A 272 -0.01 -9.51 -4.20
N LEU A 273 -0.98 -9.22 -3.33
CA LEU A 273 -1.21 -9.98 -2.10
C LEU A 273 -1.51 -11.46 -2.43
N THR A 274 -2.31 -11.70 -3.46
CA THR A 274 -2.62 -13.04 -3.95
C THR A 274 -1.36 -13.77 -4.41
N LEU A 275 -0.48 -13.13 -5.18
CA LEU A 275 0.82 -13.71 -5.58
C LEU A 275 1.74 -14.03 -4.39
N ALA A 276 1.56 -13.34 -3.26
CA ALA A 276 2.32 -13.58 -2.03
C ALA A 276 1.76 -14.71 -1.15
N THR A 277 0.63 -15.32 -1.50
CA THR A 277 0.00 -16.43 -0.75
C THR A 277 0.65 -17.79 -1.01
N THR A 278 0.32 -18.77 -0.16
CA THR A 278 0.67 -20.20 -0.30
C THR A 278 -0.29 -21.01 -1.16
N MET A 279 -1.35 -20.39 -1.69
CA MET A 279 -2.29 -21.06 -2.59
C MET A 279 -1.54 -21.86 -3.66
N HIS A 280 -2.10 -23.00 -4.03
CA HIS A 280 -1.59 -23.81 -5.14
C HIS A 280 -1.36 -22.94 -6.39
N PRO A 281 -0.31 -23.17 -7.22
CA PRO A 281 0.08 -22.22 -8.26
C PRO A 281 -1.04 -21.82 -9.22
N LYS A 282 -1.86 -22.79 -9.66
CA LYS A 282 -2.97 -22.55 -10.57
C LYS A 282 -4.04 -21.58 -10.01
N PRO A 283 -4.70 -21.86 -8.86
CA PRO A 283 -5.66 -20.92 -8.26
C PRO A 283 -5.01 -19.57 -7.93
N ARG A 284 -3.76 -19.58 -7.47
CA ARG A 284 -3.01 -18.36 -7.12
C ARG A 284 -2.85 -17.42 -8.32
N PHE A 285 -2.32 -17.91 -9.44
CA PHE A 285 -2.09 -17.08 -10.62
C PHE A 285 -3.40 -16.64 -11.28
N ALA A 286 -4.41 -17.52 -11.35
CA ALA A 286 -5.71 -17.18 -11.91
C ALA A 286 -6.44 -16.10 -11.09
N THR A 287 -6.41 -16.22 -9.76
CA THR A 287 -6.98 -15.22 -8.84
C THR A 287 -6.24 -13.88 -8.94
N ALA A 288 -4.90 -13.90 -8.97
CA ALA A 288 -4.09 -12.70 -9.10
C ALA A 288 -4.34 -12.00 -10.44
N ALA A 289 -4.42 -12.75 -11.53
CA ALA A 289 -4.72 -12.24 -12.86
C ALA A 289 -6.11 -11.61 -12.92
N SER A 290 -7.13 -12.25 -12.31
CA SER A 290 -8.47 -11.67 -12.18
C SER A 290 -8.44 -10.27 -11.54
N PHE A 291 -7.76 -10.13 -10.40
CA PHE A 291 -7.67 -8.82 -9.73
C PHE A 291 -6.87 -7.80 -10.53
N LEU A 292 -5.82 -8.21 -11.26
CA LEU A 292 -5.06 -7.31 -12.13
C LEU A 292 -5.92 -6.81 -13.31
N VAL A 293 -6.70 -7.70 -13.93
CA VAL A 293 -7.62 -7.32 -15.00
C VAL A 293 -8.73 -6.41 -14.46
N MET A 294 -9.23 -6.64 -13.24
CA MET A 294 -10.18 -5.76 -12.57
C MET A 294 -9.60 -4.37 -12.27
N ALA A 295 -8.33 -4.30 -11.86
CA ALA A 295 -7.59 -3.04 -11.69
C ALA A 295 -7.54 -2.26 -13.01
N THR A 296 -7.21 -2.96 -14.09
CA THR A 296 -7.14 -2.41 -15.45
C THR A 296 -8.53 -1.95 -15.93
N ALA A 297 -9.58 -2.73 -15.68
CA ALA A 297 -10.96 -2.36 -16.00
C ALA A 297 -11.37 -1.07 -15.28
N THR A 298 -11.07 -0.95 -13.99
CA THR A 298 -11.38 0.23 -13.18
C THR A 298 -10.60 1.46 -13.64
N TYR A 299 -9.32 1.28 -13.99
CA TYR A 299 -8.51 2.34 -14.59
C TYR A 299 -9.07 2.78 -15.95
N ALA A 300 -9.43 1.83 -16.82
CA ALA A 300 -9.97 2.13 -18.14
C ALA A 300 -11.33 2.85 -18.04
N GLN A 301 -12.20 2.39 -17.14
CA GLN A 301 -13.51 3.00 -16.88
C GLN A 301 -13.43 4.46 -16.43
N SER A 302 -12.41 4.80 -15.62
CA SER A 302 -12.16 6.17 -15.18
C SER A 302 -11.35 7.00 -16.20
N SER A 303 -10.73 6.37 -17.18
CA SER A 303 -9.88 7.03 -18.17
C SER A 303 -10.58 7.31 -19.49
N LEU A 304 -11.45 6.40 -19.92
CA LEU A 304 -12.01 6.35 -21.26
C LEU A 304 -13.54 6.36 -21.18
N ARG A 305 -14.11 7.49 -20.72
CA ARG A 305 -15.58 7.66 -20.61
C ARG A 305 -16.32 7.35 -21.93
N THR A 306 -15.65 7.53 -23.07
CA THR A 306 -16.22 7.29 -24.41
C THR A 306 -16.16 5.82 -24.85
N THR A 307 -15.37 4.96 -24.20
CA THR A 307 -15.24 3.54 -24.58
C THR A 307 -15.84 2.61 -23.53
N ALA A 308 -17.12 2.81 -23.20
CA ALA A 308 -17.91 1.91 -22.35
C ALA A 308 -17.74 0.39 -22.62
N PRO A 309 -17.59 -0.09 -23.89
CA PRO A 309 -17.45 -1.53 -24.13
C PRO A 309 -16.13 -2.13 -23.60
N PHE A 310 -15.02 -1.39 -23.61
CA PHE A 310 -13.72 -1.97 -23.28
C PHE A 310 -13.58 -2.37 -21.79
N PRO A 311 -13.93 -1.51 -20.81
CA PRO A 311 -13.96 -1.92 -19.40
C PRO A 311 -14.92 -3.09 -19.13
N ALA A 312 -16.06 -3.16 -19.83
CA ALA A 312 -17.02 -4.26 -19.69
C ALA A 312 -16.42 -5.60 -20.15
N LEU A 313 -15.68 -5.62 -21.26
CA LEU A 313 -14.95 -6.81 -21.70
C LEU A 313 -13.89 -7.23 -20.67
N LEU A 314 -13.14 -6.27 -20.11
CA LEU A 314 -12.16 -6.57 -19.06
C LEU A 314 -12.82 -7.16 -17.79
N ILE A 315 -13.98 -6.65 -17.36
CA ILE A 315 -14.74 -7.23 -16.24
C ILE A 315 -15.13 -8.68 -16.54
N THR A 316 -15.57 -8.96 -17.77
CA THR A 316 -15.92 -10.33 -18.21
C THR A 316 -14.71 -11.26 -18.14
N VAL A 317 -13.54 -10.80 -18.62
CA VAL A 317 -12.29 -11.56 -18.54
C VAL A 317 -11.86 -11.77 -17.08
N ALA A 318 -11.97 -10.76 -16.22
CA ALA A 318 -11.66 -10.89 -14.80
C ALA A 318 -12.54 -11.95 -14.13
N ASN A 319 -13.86 -11.92 -14.37
CA ASN A 319 -14.80 -12.91 -13.85
C ASN A 319 -14.48 -14.33 -14.33
N LEU A 320 -14.10 -14.49 -15.60
CA LEU A 320 -13.70 -15.79 -16.15
C LEU A 320 -12.40 -16.30 -15.52
N LEU A 321 -11.38 -15.45 -15.37
CA LEU A 321 -10.14 -15.79 -14.68
C LEU A 321 -10.40 -16.19 -13.22
N TYR A 322 -11.31 -15.49 -12.55
CA TYR A 322 -11.72 -15.84 -11.20
C TYR A 322 -12.44 -17.19 -11.17
N TYR A 323 -13.36 -17.48 -12.09
CA TYR A 323 -13.96 -18.81 -12.21
C TYR A 323 -12.91 -19.91 -12.40
N LEU A 324 -11.95 -19.71 -13.31
CA LEU A 324 -10.88 -20.66 -13.59
C LEU A 324 -10.01 -20.96 -12.35
N SER A 325 -9.93 -20.03 -11.40
CA SER A 325 -9.17 -20.24 -10.16
C SER A 325 -9.77 -21.33 -9.27
N TYR A 326 -11.09 -21.51 -9.24
CA TYR A 326 -11.74 -22.46 -8.34
C TYR A 326 -12.62 -23.49 -9.05
N ARG A 327 -12.63 -23.53 -10.38
CA ARG A 327 -13.46 -24.44 -11.18
C ARG A 327 -13.34 -25.91 -10.75
N ASP A 328 -12.15 -26.32 -10.31
CA ASP A 328 -11.86 -27.70 -9.93
C ASP A 328 -12.57 -28.08 -8.61
N LEU A 329 -13.06 -27.10 -7.82
CA LEU A 329 -13.91 -27.32 -6.65
C LEU A 329 -15.39 -27.57 -7.01
N VAL A 330 -15.79 -27.29 -8.26
CA VAL A 330 -17.16 -27.45 -8.73
C VAL A 330 -17.36 -28.90 -9.17
N THR A 331 -17.89 -29.74 -8.29
CA THR A 331 -18.13 -31.17 -8.57
C THR A 331 -19.44 -31.41 -9.31
N ASN A 332 -20.48 -30.69 -8.93
CA ASN A 332 -21.83 -30.76 -9.50
C ASN A 332 -22.42 -29.36 -9.63
N HIS A 333 -23.35 -29.17 -10.55
CA HIS A 333 -24.02 -27.90 -10.79
C HIS A 333 -25.44 -27.88 -10.21
N SER A 334 -25.77 -26.82 -9.47
CA SER A 334 -27.12 -26.60 -8.95
C SER A 334 -28.03 -26.03 -10.03
N LYS A 335 -28.77 -26.91 -10.71
CA LYS A 335 -29.80 -26.53 -11.70
C LYS A 335 -30.76 -25.44 -11.21
N PRO A 336 -31.35 -25.52 -9.99
CA PRO A 336 -32.30 -24.48 -9.54
C PRO A 336 -31.64 -23.11 -9.38
N VAL A 337 -30.40 -23.05 -8.88
CA VAL A 337 -29.69 -21.77 -8.72
C VAL A 337 -29.31 -21.16 -10.06
N ILE A 338 -28.91 -21.99 -11.04
CA ILE A 338 -28.64 -21.53 -12.41
C ILE A 338 -29.89 -20.89 -13.00
N VAL A 339 -31.02 -21.61 -12.97
CA VAL A 339 -32.29 -21.12 -13.52
C VAL A 339 -32.71 -19.82 -12.84
N LEU A 340 -32.66 -19.75 -11.50
CA LEU A 340 -32.99 -18.54 -10.76
C LEU A 340 -32.07 -17.37 -11.12
N SER A 341 -30.75 -17.61 -11.20
CA SER A 341 -29.76 -16.57 -11.54
C SER A 341 -29.98 -16.03 -12.95
N VAL A 342 -30.33 -16.90 -13.91
CA VAL A 342 -30.67 -16.51 -15.28
C VAL A 342 -31.94 -15.67 -15.30
N ILE A 343 -33.03 -16.13 -14.67
CA ILE A 343 -34.31 -15.41 -14.66
C ILE A 343 -34.14 -14.02 -14.04
N VAL A 344 -33.53 -13.93 -12.86
CA VAL A 344 -33.35 -12.64 -12.15
C VAL A 344 -32.46 -11.71 -12.97
N THR A 345 -31.31 -12.21 -13.45
CA THR A 345 -30.37 -11.36 -14.19
C THR A 345 -30.92 -10.94 -15.55
N PHE A 346 -31.62 -11.83 -16.25
CA PHE A 346 -32.23 -11.51 -17.55
C PHE A 346 -33.39 -10.52 -17.40
N GLY A 347 -34.27 -10.70 -16.41
CA GLY A 347 -35.35 -9.75 -16.14
C GLY A 347 -34.81 -8.35 -15.84
N VAL A 348 -33.75 -8.28 -15.03
CA VAL A 348 -33.04 -7.04 -14.75
C VAL A 348 -32.35 -6.46 -15.99
N PHE A 349 -31.71 -7.29 -16.82
CA PHE A 349 -31.09 -6.86 -18.08
C PHE A 349 -32.11 -6.20 -19.01
N VAL A 350 -33.27 -6.84 -19.20
CA VAL A 350 -34.37 -6.31 -20.02
C VAL A 350 -34.87 -4.99 -19.46
N TYR A 351 -35.02 -4.88 -18.14
CA TYR A 351 -35.46 -3.65 -17.50
C TYR A 351 -34.44 -2.50 -17.63
N VAL A 352 -33.16 -2.76 -17.38
CA VAL A 352 -32.11 -1.72 -17.34
C VAL A 352 -31.68 -1.27 -18.74
N LEU A 353 -31.61 -2.22 -19.69
CA LEU A 353 -31.00 -1.98 -21.00
C LEU A 353 -32.02 -1.95 -22.15
N ARG A 354 -33.33 -1.90 -21.89
CA ARG A 354 -34.37 -1.80 -22.93
C ARG A 354 -34.03 -0.76 -23.99
N ASP A 355 -33.72 0.46 -23.55
CA ASP A 355 -33.45 1.58 -24.46
C ASP A 355 -32.09 1.44 -25.13
N VAL A 356 -31.11 0.85 -24.44
CA VAL A 356 -29.75 0.58 -24.97
C VAL A 356 -29.78 -0.51 -26.04
N VAL A 357 -30.62 -1.54 -25.89
CA VAL A 357 -30.78 -2.60 -26.89
C VAL A 357 -31.29 -2.04 -28.22
N VAL A 358 -32.24 -1.10 -28.16
CA VAL A 358 -32.80 -0.45 -29.36
C VAL A 358 -31.79 0.54 -29.94
N ALA A 359 -31.15 1.36 -29.10
CA ALA A 359 -30.28 2.44 -29.56
C ALA A 359 -28.88 1.95 -30.01
N ILE A 360 -28.27 1.03 -29.27
CA ILE A 360 -26.87 0.59 -29.44
C ILE A 360 -26.76 -0.93 -29.17
N PRO A 361 -27.29 -1.79 -30.07
CA PRO A 361 -27.37 -3.24 -29.84
C PRO A 361 -26.00 -3.90 -29.61
N TYR A 362 -24.94 -3.38 -30.23
CA TYR A 362 -23.57 -3.85 -30.00
C TYR A 362 -23.11 -3.66 -28.55
N LEU A 363 -23.39 -2.50 -27.95
CA LEU A 363 -23.06 -2.24 -26.56
C LEU A 363 -23.89 -3.15 -25.64
N ALA A 364 -25.19 -3.30 -25.92
CA ALA A 364 -26.07 -4.19 -25.16
C ALA A 364 -25.56 -5.65 -25.17
N ALA A 365 -25.06 -6.14 -26.31
CA ALA A 365 -24.47 -7.48 -26.40
C ALA A 365 -23.23 -7.63 -25.50
N ILE A 366 -22.35 -6.63 -25.45
CA ILE A 366 -21.17 -6.64 -24.56
C ILE A 366 -21.60 -6.61 -23.10
N LEU A 367 -22.56 -5.76 -22.73
CA LEU A 367 -23.09 -5.72 -21.37
C LEU A 367 -23.77 -7.04 -20.97
N MET A 368 -24.42 -7.72 -21.92
CA MET A 368 -24.98 -9.06 -21.69
C MET A 368 -23.88 -10.07 -21.35
N THR A 369 -22.71 -10.01 -21.99
CA THR A 369 -21.58 -10.90 -21.63
C THR A 369 -21.08 -10.68 -20.21
N VAL A 370 -21.12 -9.44 -19.71
CA VAL A 370 -20.81 -9.14 -18.30
C VAL A 370 -21.79 -9.85 -17.38
N PHE A 371 -23.09 -9.73 -17.64
CA PHE A 371 -24.12 -10.40 -16.85
C PHE A 371 -24.01 -11.93 -16.90
N ILE A 372 -23.76 -12.51 -18.08
CA ILE A 372 -23.52 -13.95 -18.24
C ILE A 372 -22.32 -14.39 -17.39
N SER A 373 -21.23 -13.61 -17.36
CA SER A 373 -20.07 -13.94 -16.53
C SER A 373 -20.36 -13.89 -15.02
N HIS A 374 -21.25 -13.00 -14.58
CA HIS A 374 -21.72 -12.98 -13.18
C HIS A 374 -22.65 -14.15 -12.86
N ILE A 375 -23.56 -14.53 -13.77
CA ILE A 375 -24.40 -15.72 -13.63
C ILE A 375 -23.51 -16.96 -13.46
N LEU A 376 -22.46 -17.08 -14.27
CA LEU A 376 -21.48 -18.17 -14.14
C LEU A 376 -20.90 -18.19 -12.72
N LEU A 377 -20.36 -17.07 -12.23
CA LEU A 377 -19.76 -16.98 -10.90
C LEU A 377 -20.73 -17.30 -9.77
N ILE A 378 -21.94 -16.73 -9.78
CA ILE A 378 -22.96 -16.98 -8.75
C ILE A 378 -23.35 -18.46 -8.76
N SER A 379 -23.63 -19.00 -9.95
CA SER A 379 -24.08 -20.37 -10.11
C SER A 379 -23.02 -21.37 -9.66
N THR A 380 -21.75 -21.16 -10.02
CA THR A 380 -20.66 -22.05 -9.64
C THR A 380 -20.29 -21.88 -8.17
N ALA A 381 -20.29 -20.66 -7.61
CA ALA A 381 -20.07 -20.45 -6.18
C ALA A 381 -21.16 -21.09 -5.32
N ALA A 382 -22.43 -20.95 -5.71
CA ALA A 382 -23.55 -21.60 -5.04
C ALA A 382 -23.48 -23.14 -5.16
N SER A 383 -23.04 -23.63 -6.31
CA SER A 383 -22.85 -25.07 -6.53
C SER A 383 -21.75 -25.65 -5.63
N VAL A 384 -20.61 -24.96 -5.47
CA VAL A 384 -19.57 -25.35 -4.49
C VAL A 384 -20.12 -25.30 -3.07
N CYS A 385 -20.98 -24.33 -2.77
CA CYS A 385 -21.61 -24.21 -1.47
C CYS A 385 -22.55 -25.37 -1.13
N GLN A 386 -23.27 -25.87 -2.12
CA GLN A 386 -24.24 -26.96 -1.98
C GLN A 386 -23.60 -28.36 -2.08
N TYR A 387 -22.64 -28.55 -2.99
CA TYR A 387 -22.10 -29.86 -3.38
C TYR A 387 -20.59 -30.01 -3.21
N GLY A 388 -19.91 -29.01 -2.65
CA GLY A 388 -18.49 -29.10 -2.31
C GLY A 388 -18.19 -30.27 -1.36
N GLN A 389 -16.91 -30.52 -1.09
CA GLN A 389 -16.54 -31.50 -0.08
C GLN A 389 -16.54 -30.82 1.30
N HIS A 390 -17.61 -31.01 2.09
CA HIS A 390 -17.82 -30.37 3.40
C HIS A 390 -17.13 -31.10 4.57
N GLY A 391 -16.07 -31.86 4.31
CA GLY A 391 -15.33 -32.56 5.37
C GLY A 391 -14.58 -31.61 6.31
N ASP A 392 -14.31 -30.38 5.87
CA ASP A 392 -13.59 -29.35 6.61
C ASP A 392 -14.48 -28.10 6.80
N TYR A 393 -14.56 -27.61 8.04
CA TYR A 393 -15.31 -26.40 8.39
C TYR A 393 -14.83 -25.18 7.59
N ASP A 394 -13.53 -25.08 7.35
CA ASP A 394 -12.93 -23.96 6.62
C ASP A 394 -13.34 -23.96 5.14
N ALA A 395 -13.47 -25.14 4.52
CA ALA A 395 -13.92 -25.27 3.13
C ALA A 395 -15.37 -24.79 2.94
N ARG A 396 -16.26 -25.10 3.91
CA ARG A 396 -17.66 -24.61 3.90
C ARG A 396 -17.75 -23.11 4.13
N GLN A 397 -16.94 -22.56 5.03
CA GLN A 397 -16.88 -21.13 5.24
C GLN A 397 -16.38 -20.41 3.97
N ALA A 398 -15.32 -20.93 3.34
CA ALA A 398 -14.78 -20.39 2.10
C ALA A 398 -15.81 -20.39 0.96
N SER A 399 -16.60 -21.45 0.79
CA SER A 399 -17.65 -21.50 -0.24
C SER A 399 -18.77 -20.49 -0.01
N MET A 400 -19.19 -20.29 1.24
CA MET A 400 -20.20 -19.27 1.60
C MET A 400 -19.68 -17.86 1.34
N VAL A 401 -18.45 -17.57 1.77
CA VAL A 401 -17.79 -16.27 1.54
C VAL A 401 -17.65 -15.99 0.03
N ARG A 402 -17.32 -17.02 -0.76
CA ARG A 402 -17.26 -16.91 -2.23
C ARG A 402 -18.62 -16.53 -2.84
N LEU A 403 -19.69 -17.18 -2.40
CA LEU A 403 -21.04 -16.92 -2.89
C LEU A 403 -21.48 -15.49 -2.56
N ILE A 404 -21.27 -15.03 -1.32
CA ILE A 404 -21.57 -13.65 -0.93
C ILE A 404 -20.76 -12.66 -1.79
N GLY A 405 -19.46 -12.91 -1.97
CA GLY A 405 -18.60 -12.10 -2.84
C GLY A 405 -19.12 -12.02 -4.28
N ALA A 406 -19.55 -13.15 -4.86
CA ALA A 406 -20.11 -13.20 -6.21
C ALA A 406 -21.42 -12.41 -6.34
N ILE A 407 -22.30 -12.50 -5.34
CA ILE A 407 -23.57 -11.74 -5.30
C ILE A 407 -23.29 -10.23 -5.17
N LEU A 408 -22.36 -9.82 -4.30
CA LEU A 408 -21.99 -8.40 -4.17
C LEU A 408 -21.34 -7.85 -5.45
N ALA A 409 -20.53 -8.65 -6.14
CA ALA A 409 -19.94 -8.26 -7.42
C ALA A 409 -21.03 -8.04 -8.49
N TRP A 410 -22.00 -8.94 -8.58
CA TRP A 410 -23.15 -8.81 -9.48
C TRP A 410 -24.00 -7.58 -9.15
N LEU A 411 -24.32 -7.37 -7.86
CA LEU A 411 -25.10 -6.22 -7.41
C LEU A 411 -24.37 -4.90 -7.70
N SER A 412 -23.04 -4.88 -7.53
CA SER A 412 -22.22 -3.72 -7.91
C SER A 412 -22.32 -3.41 -9.40
N SER A 413 -22.10 -4.39 -10.27
CA SER A 413 -22.21 -4.22 -11.73
C SER A 413 -23.61 -3.76 -12.12
N LEU A 414 -24.65 -4.32 -11.49
CA LEU A 414 -26.03 -3.90 -11.70
C LEU A 414 -26.26 -2.42 -11.35
N LEU A 415 -25.91 -2.02 -10.12
CA LEU A 415 -26.06 -0.63 -9.68
C LEU A 415 -25.24 0.32 -10.55
N PHE A 416 -24.05 -0.10 -10.98
CA PHE A 416 -23.24 0.66 -11.91
C PHE A 416 -23.96 0.89 -13.25
N PHE A 417 -24.59 -0.15 -13.83
CA PHE A 417 -25.34 0.00 -15.08
C PHE A 417 -26.63 0.81 -14.93
N ILE A 418 -27.39 0.62 -13.84
CA ILE A 418 -28.55 1.47 -13.52
C ILE A 418 -28.13 2.94 -13.44
N ASN A 419 -27.01 3.22 -12.77
CA ASN A 419 -26.50 4.57 -12.66
C ASN A 419 -25.99 5.13 -14.00
N ALA A 420 -25.44 4.28 -14.87
CA ALA A 420 -24.90 4.67 -16.15
C ALA A 420 -25.97 4.96 -17.22
N PHE A 421 -27.16 4.34 -17.12
CA PHE A 421 -28.19 4.43 -18.17
C PHE A 421 -29.56 4.96 -17.70
N GLN A 422 -29.82 5.07 -16.40
CA GLN A 422 -31.14 5.48 -15.89
C GLN A 422 -31.07 6.65 -14.90
N THR A 423 -30.54 6.42 -13.69
CA THR A 423 -30.80 7.33 -12.55
C THR A 423 -29.72 8.40 -12.35
N HIS A 424 -28.49 8.17 -12.81
CA HIS A 424 -27.35 9.09 -12.70
C HIS A 424 -27.17 9.75 -11.31
N THR A 425 -27.40 9.01 -10.22
CA THR A 425 -27.28 9.52 -8.85
C THR A 425 -25.92 9.20 -8.23
N ARG A 426 -25.35 10.17 -7.51
CA ARG A 426 -24.06 10.00 -6.82
C ARG A 426 -24.08 8.84 -5.83
N THR A 427 -25.18 8.71 -5.07
CA THR A 427 -25.36 7.66 -4.08
C THR A 427 -25.26 6.26 -4.70
N VAL A 428 -25.92 6.02 -5.84
CA VAL A 428 -25.85 4.70 -6.51
C VAL A 428 -24.44 4.43 -7.03
N HIS A 429 -23.74 5.44 -7.55
CA HIS A 429 -22.34 5.30 -7.95
C HIS A 429 -21.45 4.90 -6.76
N THR A 430 -21.51 5.63 -5.66
CA THR A 430 -20.71 5.35 -4.45
C THR A 430 -21.01 3.98 -3.89
N VAL A 431 -22.29 3.59 -3.77
CA VAL A 431 -22.68 2.26 -3.28
C VAL A 431 -22.15 1.17 -4.21
N SER A 432 -22.26 1.32 -5.53
CA SER A 432 -21.69 0.35 -6.48
C SER A 432 -20.19 0.15 -6.26
N ARG A 433 -19.44 1.23 -6.01
CA ARG A 433 -17.98 1.19 -5.74
C ARG A 433 -17.64 0.52 -4.42
N VAL A 434 -18.39 0.81 -3.36
CA VAL A 434 -18.22 0.13 -2.07
C VAL A 434 -18.45 -1.37 -2.21
N LEU A 435 -19.52 -1.76 -2.91
CA LEU A 435 -19.86 -3.17 -3.11
C LEU A 435 -18.80 -3.93 -3.90
N ILE A 436 -18.20 -3.34 -4.96
CA ILE A 436 -17.16 -4.06 -5.72
C ILE A 436 -15.90 -4.27 -4.88
N TYR A 437 -15.52 -3.30 -4.04
CA TYR A 437 -14.36 -3.48 -3.17
C TYR A 437 -14.62 -4.52 -2.08
N LEU A 438 -15.82 -4.55 -1.49
CA LEU A 438 -16.21 -5.60 -0.54
C LEU A 438 -16.28 -6.97 -1.23
N ALA A 439 -16.83 -7.04 -2.45
CA ALA A 439 -16.91 -8.27 -3.21
C ALA A 439 -15.52 -8.88 -3.42
N ASN A 440 -14.56 -8.09 -3.92
CA ASN A 440 -13.22 -8.60 -4.24
C ASN A 440 -12.41 -9.00 -3.00
N SER A 441 -12.63 -8.37 -1.83
CA SER A 441 -12.02 -8.85 -0.59
C SER A 441 -12.58 -10.19 -0.15
N LEU A 442 -13.89 -10.40 -0.23
CA LEU A 442 -14.50 -11.70 0.07
C LEU A 442 -14.02 -12.78 -0.89
N LEU A 443 -13.95 -12.46 -2.19
CA LEU A 443 -13.42 -13.37 -3.20
C LEU A 443 -11.96 -13.76 -2.89
N TYR A 444 -11.10 -12.80 -2.56
CA TYR A 444 -9.72 -13.08 -2.11
C TYR A 444 -9.67 -14.03 -0.92
N ILE A 445 -10.41 -13.75 0.16
CA ILE A 445 -10.46 -14.60 1.36
C ILE A 445 -10.94 -16.00 1.01
N SER A 446 -11.95 -16.11 0.15
CA SER A 446 -12.54 -17.40 -0.20
C SER A 446 -11.56 -18.33 -0.90
N ASN A 447 -10.67 -17.79 -1.73
CA ASN A 447 -9.67 -18.58 -2.43
C ASN A 447 -8.45 -18.85 -1.56
N GLU A 448 -8.02 -17.88 -0.75
CA GLU A 448 -6.90 -18.08 0.18
C GLU A 448 -7.22 -19.13 1.25
N ARG A 449 -8.47 -19.25 1.68
CA ARG A 449 -8.89 -20.31 2.61
C ARG A 449 -9.16 -21.65 1.96
N ALA A 450 -9.49 -21.68 0.67
CA ALA A 450 -9.83 -22.92 -0.03
C ALA A 450 -8.60 -23.66 -0.58
N PHE A 451 -7.46 -22.98 -0.75
CA PHE A 451 -6.25 -23.49 -1.41
C PHE A 451 -4.99 -23.05 -0.69
#